data_AF-A0A0M3KIE7-F1
#
_entry.id   AF-A0A0M3KIE7-F1
#
_cell.length_a   1.000
_cell.length_b   1.000
_cell.length_c   1.000
_cell.angle_alpha   90.00
_cell.angle_beta   90.00
_cell.angle_gamma   90.00
#
_symmetry.space_group_name_H-M   'P 1'
#
loop_
_entity.id
_entity.type
_entity.pdbx_description
1 polymer ?
#
loop_
_entity_poly.entity_id
_entity_poly.type
_entity_poly.pdbx_seq_one_letter_code
_entity_poly.pdbx_strand_id
1 'polypeptide(L)' 'LNRIFQHSNVHSHYAGSEVTQFRFVPAVPALDVSFNVRLRSTVSVDVLDLLSIMRNYLSARGFDGNTIDIRSISLEPSQR' A
#
# COMPACT_ATOMS: atom_id res chain seq x y z
N LEU A 1 7.27 -2.17 -2.32
CA LEU A 1 6.50 -1.27 -1.42
C LEU A 1 6.99 0.17 -1.46
N ASN A 2 8.19 0.49 -0.92
CA ASN A 2 8.66 1.89 -0.82
C ASN A 2 8.63 2.70 -2.13
N ARG A 3 8.97 2.05 -3.26
CA ARG A 3 8.97 2.68 -4.58
C ARG A 3 7.61 3.28 -4.99
N ILE A 4 6.50 2.73 -4.48
CA ILE A 4 5.13 3.17 -4.82
C ILE A 4 4.95 4.64 -4.42
N PHE A 5 5.21 4.95 -3.15
CA PHE A 5 5.01 6.29 -2.61
C PHE A 5 6.19 7.23 -2.93
N GLN A 6 7.41 6.70 -3.09
CA GLN A 6 8.58 7.48 -3.54
C GLN A 6 8.42 8.06 -4.96
N HIS A 7 7.63 7.42 -5.82
CA HIS A 7 7.37 7.90 -7.20
C HIS A 7 5.94 8.45 -7.35
N SER A 8 5.36 8.96 -6.27
CA SER A 8 4.01 9.54 -6.24
C SER A 8 4.05 11.04 -5.95
N ASN A 9 2.91 11.71 -6.06
CA ASN A 9 2.76 13.11 -5.68
C ASN A 9 2.95 13.36 -4.16
N VAL A 10 2.97 12.33 -3.32
CA VAL A 10 3.22 12.47 -1.87
C VAL A 10 4.67 12.17 -1.46
N HIS A 11 5.57 11.99 -2.43
CA HIS A 11 6.96 11.55 -2.18
C HIS A 11 7.72 12.46 -1.19
N SER A 12 7.48 13.77 -1.21
CA SER A 12 8.09 14.76 -0.32
C SER A 12 7.73 14.55 1.17
N HIS A 13 6.58 13.93 1.42
CA HIS A 13 6.05 13.68 2.77
C HIS A 13 6.22 12.23 3.19
N TYR A 14 6.55 11.33 2.27
CA TYR A 14 6.73 9.92 2.54
C TYR A 14 7.94 9.67 3.46
N ALA A 15 7.73 8.92 4.55
CA ALA A 15 8.75 8.57 5.53
C ALA A 15 9.11 7.08 5.52
N GLY A 16 8.30 6.23 4.89
CA GLY A 16 8.56 4.80 4.75
C GLY A 16 7.31 3.93 4.81
N SER A 17 7.46 2.67 4.45
CA SER A 17 6.44 1.64 4.59
C SER A 17 7.01 0.46 5.35
N GLU A 18 6.20 -0.12 6.22
CA GLU A 18 6.58 -1.23 7.08
C GLU A 18 5.51 -2.30 6.99
N VAL A 19 5.90 -3.51 6.62
CA VAL A 19 4.99 -4.65 6.63
C VAL A 19 4.68 -5.04 8.08
N THR A 20 3.40 -5.15 8.41
CA THR A 20 2.92 -5.49 9.74
C THR A 20 2.52 -6.96 9.84
N GLN A 21 2.01 -7.54 8.76
CA GLN A 21 1.51 -8.91 8.77
C GLN A 21 1.63 -9.59 7.41
N PHE A 22 1.89 -10.89 7.46
CA PHE A 22 1.77 -11.82 6.35
C PHE A 22 0.79 -12.93 6.73
N ARG A 23 -0.14 -13.27 5.84
CA ARG A 23 -1.10 -14.35 6.07
C ARG A 23 -1.37 -15.11 4.78
N PHE A 24 -1.11 -16.42 4.77
CA PHE A 24 -1.54 -17.27 3.66
C PHE A 24 -3.06 -17.36 3.65
N VAL A 25 -3.66 -17.21 2.47
CA VAL A 25 -5.10 -17.38 2.28
C VAL A 25 -5.37 -18.88 2.08
N PRO A 26 -6.14 -19.56 2.95
CA PRO A 26 -6.29 -21.02 2.85
C PRO A 26 -7.08 -21.48 1.61
N ALA A 27 -7.96 -20.62 1.10
CA ALA A 27 -8.88 -20.96 0.01
C ALA A 27 -8.28 -20.80 -1.39
N VAL A 28 -7.21 -20.02 -1.55
CA VAL A 28 -6.56 -19.72 -2.84
C VAL A 28 -5.05 -19.57 -2.63
N PRO A 29 -4.19 -19.89 -3.62
CA PRO A 29 -2.74 -19.75 -3.47
C PRO A 29 -2.32 -18.27 -3.50
N ALA A 30 -2.62 -17.54 -2.43
CA ALA A 30 -2.37 -16.12 -2.26
C ALA A 30 -1.81 -15.80 -0.87
N LEU A 31 -1.12 -14.66 -0.78
CA LEU A 31 -0.55 -14.12 0.43
C LEU A 31 -1.17 -12.75 0.69
N ASP A 32 -1.91 -12.63 1.78
CA ASP A 32 -2.36 -11.33 2.31
C ASP A 32 -1.18 -10.64 3.00
N VAL A 33 -1.00 -9.36 2.69
CA VAL A 33 0.06 -8.52 3.25
C VAL A 33 -0.55 -7.24 3.79
N SER A 34 -0.43 -7.01 5.09
CA SER A 34 -0.80 -5.75 5.73
C SER A 34 0.46 -4.93 5.99
N PHE A 35 0.40 -3.62 5.79
CA PHE A 35 1.53 -2.75 6.00
C PHE A 35 1.08 -1.33 6.36
N ASN A 36 1.93 -0.61 7.08
CA ASN A 36 1.73 0.78 7.42
C ASN A 36 2.46 1.70 6.45
N VAL A 37 1.87 2.85 6.15
CA VAL A 37 2.51 3.97 5.44
C VAL A 37 2.78 5.07 6.46
N ARG A 38 4.04 5.44 6.62
CA ARG A 38 4.46 6.55 7.49
C ARG A 38 4.64 7.79 6.65
N LEU A 39 4.00 8.88 7.06
CA LEU A 39 4.16 10.22 6.50
C LEU A 39 4.81 11.14 7.53
N ARG A 40 5.54 12.14 7.07
CA ARG A 40 6.08 13.21 7.91
C ARG A 40 4.92 14.07 8.44
N SER A 41 4.95 14.38 9.73
CA SER A 41 3.82 14.90 10.53
C SER A 41 3.21 16.24 10.10
N THR A 42 3.80 16.93 9.12
CA THR A 42 3.42 18.29 8.76
C THR A 42 2.32 18.36 7.69
N VAL A 43 1.94 17.24 7.07
CA VAL A 43 0.93 17.24 5.99
C VAL A 43 -0.13 16.18 6.22
N SER A 44 -1.38 16.65 6.28
CA SER A 44 -2.60 15.86 6.19
C SER A 44 -2.76 15.37 4.75
N VAL A 45 -2.35 14.13 4.47
CA VAL A 45 -2.66 13.45 3.20
C VAL A 45 -3.93 12.64 3.40
N ASP A 46 -4.87 12.74 2.45
CA ASP A 46 -6.07 11.91 2.47
C ASP A 46 -5.68 10.43 2.33
N VAL A 47 -6.23 9.58 3.19
CA VAL A 47 -5.98 8.13 3.14
C VAL A 47 -6.54 7.52 1.84
N LEU A 48 -7.59 8.11 1.27
CA LEU A 48 -8.13 7.73 -0.03
C LEU A 48 -7.17 8.06 -1.18
N ASP A 49 -6.38 9.13 -1.05
CA ASP A 49 -5.32 9.45 -2.02
C ASP A 49 -4.20 8.41 -1.97
N LEU A 50 -3.79 7.98 -0.76
CA LEU A 50 -2.78 6.93 -0.61
C LEU A 50 -3.23 5.62 -1.26
N LEU A 51 -4.49 5.24 -1.06
CA LEU A 51 -5.08 4.05 -1.68
C LEU A 51 -5.11 4.18 -3.21
N SER A 52 -5.47 5.35 -3.73
CA SER A 52 -5.52 5.64 -5.17
C SER A 52 -4.12 5.59 -5.80
N ILE A 53 -3.12 6.19 -5.15
CA ILE A 53 -1.71 6.13 -5.56
C ILE A 53 -1.23 4.69 -5.68
N MET A 54 -1.53 3.86 -4.69
CA MET A 54 -1.12 2.45 -4.68
C MET A 54 -1.77 1.69 -5.83
N ARG A 55 -3.09 1.78 -5.98
CA ARG A 55 -3.82 1.10 -7.05
C ARG A 55 -3.33 1.53 -8.44
N ASN A 56 -3.14 2.83 -8.64
CA ASN A 56 -2.65 3.38 -9.91
C ASN A 56 -1.24 2.89 -10.22
N TYR A 57 -0.31 2.97 -9.26
CA TYR A 57 1.05 2.48 -9.45
C TYR A 57 1.07 1.00 -9.84
N LEU A 58 0.34 0.17 -9.10
CA LEU A 58 0.31 -1.28 -9.31
C LEU A 58 -0.36 -1.66 -10.63
N SER A 59 -1.42 -0.96 -11.02
CA SER A 59 -2.05 -1.17 -12.33
C SER A 59 -1.12 -0.86 -13.51
N ALA A 60 -0.25 0.15 -13.37
CA ALA A 60 0.63 0.59 -14.43
C ALA A 60 1.95 -0.19 -14.49
N ARG A 61 2.46 -0.68 -13.34
CA ARG A 61 3.82 -1.23 -13.22
C ARG A 61 3.89 -2.65 -12.67
N GLY A 62 2.77 -3.20 -12.19
CA GLY A 62 2.74 -4.48 -11.46
C GLY A 62 3.51 -4.42 -10.14
N PHE A 63 3.85 -5.59 -9.60
CA PHE A 63 4.55 -5.72 -8.32
C PHE A 63 5.63 -6.80 -8.36
N ASP A 64 6.79 -6.47 -8.92
CA ASP A 64 7.99 -7.34 -8.91
C ASP A 64 7.69 -8.77 -9.41
N GLY A 65 6.87 -8.89 -10.47
CA GLY A 65 6.47 -10.18 -11.05
C GLY A 65 5.31 -10.89 -10.33
N ASN A 66 4.83 -10.37 -9.20
CA ASN A 66 3.67 -10.89 -8.49
C ASN A 66 2.38 -10.34 -9.09
N THR A 67 1.39 -11.21 -9.22
CA THR A 67 0.02 -10.82 -9.56
C THR A 67 -0.66 -10.27 -8.31
N ILE A 68 -1.21 -9.07 -8.40
CA ILE A 68 -2.01 -8.45 -7.33
C ILE A 68 -3.42 -8.24 -7.84
N ASP A 69 -4.42 -8.70 -7.08
CA ASP A 69 -5.79 -8.28 -7.29
C ASP A 69 -5.96 -6.84 -6.79
N ILE A 70 -6.09 -5.88 -7.70
CA ILE A 70 -6.25 -4.46 -7.36
C ILE A 70 -7.51 -4.22 -6.49
N ARG A 71 -8.52 -5.09 -6.61
CA ARG A 71 -9.75 -5.01 -5.81
C ARG A 71 -9.54 -5.50 -4.39
N SER A 72 -8.51 -6.30 -4.13
CA SER A 72 -8.18 -6.79 -2.78
C SER A 72 -7.40 -5.75 -1.95
N ILE A 73 -6.94 -4.65 -2.57
CA ILE A 73 -6.25 -3.57 -1.86
C ILE A 73 -7.30 -2.71 -1.15
N SER A 74 -7.26 -2.71 0.17
CA SER A 74 -8.17 -1.97 1.02
C SER A 74 -7.43 -1.28 2.18
N LEU A 75 -8.14 -0.38 2.86
CA LEU A 75 -7.68 0.20 4.11
C LEU A 75 -8.18 -0.68 5.25
N GLU A 76 -7.28 -1.09 6.13
CA GLU A 76 -7.71 -1.70 7.38
C GLU A 76 -8.28 -0.62 8.30
N PRO A 77 -9.45 -0.84 8.94
CA PRO A 77 -9.92 0.04 9.99
C PRO A 77 -8.85 0.05 11.09
N SER A 78 -8.40 1.23 11.51
CA SER A 78 -7.51 1.32 12.66
C SER A 78 -8.17 0.64 13.85
N GLN A 79 -7.62 -0.50 14.30
CA GLN A 79 -8.02 -1.10 15.56
C GLN A 79 -7.63 -0.12 16.67
N ARG A 80 -8.64 0.57 17.22
CA ARG A 80 -8.49 1.39 18.43
C ARG A 80 -8.44 0.50 19.65
#